data_AF-A0A346BZL4-F1
#
_entry.id   AF-A0A346BZL4-F1
#
_cell.length_a   1.000
_cell.length_b   1.000
_cell.length_c   1.000
_cell.angle_alpha   90.00
_cell.angle_beta   90.00
_cell.angle_gamma   90.00
#
_symmetry.space_group_name_H-M   'P 1'
#
loop_
_entity.id
_entity.type
_entity.pdbx_description
1 polymer ?
#
loop_
_entity_poly.entity_id
_entity_poly.type
_entity_poly.pdbx_seq_one_letter_code
_entity_poly.pdbx_strand_id
1 'polypeptide(L)'
;MITRRFALALSAAVTMTLTLSACGGEDGKAADDRQSPRAASLAPSESKQPSAAASSAKPATPAELLPVYRIAYGMNTSPMCSHVAWDDPGCGEDLTAAGELAGAMAKSIERDFPDGEYTEVEKSADHVVKAVGTVRKLGCYEMGSPPPKTDSAKLRELCPSMSTIASLAWLNFESNVTLP
;
A
#
# COMPACT_ATOMS: atom_id res chain seq x y z
N MET A 1 -19.72 11.30 -0.06
CA MET A 1 -19.10 12.50 0.59
C MET A 1 -17.86 12.16 1.40
N ILE A 2 -17.80 11.01 2.06
CA ILE A 2 -16.68 10.60 2.94
C ILE A 2 -15.38 10.41 2.15
N THR A 3 -15.41 9.66 1.04
CA THR A 3 -14.28 9.48 0.11
C THR A 3 -13.66 10.79 -0.38
N ARG A 4 -14.48 11.82 -0.65
CA ARG A 4 -14.01 13.14 -1.10
C ARG A 4 -13.27 13.91 0.00
N ARG A 5 -13.67 13.75 1.26
CA ARG A 5 -13.00 14.36 2.42
C ARG A 5 -11.70 13.65 2.78
N PHE A 6 -11.67 12.32 2.65
CA PHE A 6 -10.45 11.53 2.81
C PHE A 6 -9.44 11.83 1.71
N ALA A 7 -9.87 11.91 0.44
CA ALA A 7 -9.00 12.28 -0.67
C ALA A 7 -8.41 13.68 -0.48
N LEU A 8 -9.18 14.66 0.02
CA LEU A 8 -8.66 16.00 0.31
C LEU A 8 -7.68 16.01 1.49
N ALA A 9 -7.93 15.23 2.54
CA ALA A 9 -7.02 15.09 3.69
C ALA A 9 -5.72 14.37 3.31
N LEU A 10 -5.79 13.31 2.51
CA LEU A 10 -4.65 12.59 1.95
C LEU A 10 -3.85 13.50 1.02
N SER A 11 -4.51 14.22 0.11
CA SER A 11 -3.84 15.19 -0.78
C SER A 11 -3.17 16.30 0.01
N ALA A 12 -3.82 16.83 1.06
CA ALA A 12 -3.24 17.89 1.90
C ALA A 12 -2.04 17.37 2.72
N ALA A 13 -2.14 16.17 3.29
CA ALA A 13 -1.05 15.53 4.02
C ALA A 13 0.14 15.25 3.09
N VAL A 14 -0.10 14.63 1.94
CA VAL A 14 0.93 14.34 0.92
C VAL A 14 1.57 15.64 0.42
N THR A 15 0.79 16.70 0.18
CA THR A 15 1.33 18.00 -0.25
C THR A 15 2.18 18.65 0.84
N MET A 16 1.77 18.59 2.12
CA MET A 16 2.58 19.08 3.24
C MET A 16 3.87 18.28 3.43
N THR A 17 3.82 16.95 3.30
CA THR A 17 5.02 16.12 3.43
C THR A 17 5.97 16.29 2.24
N LEU A 18 5.45 16.44 1.02
CA LEU A 18 6.25 16.75 -0.17
C LEU A 18 6.92 18.12 -0.05
N THR A 19 6.23 19.13 0.50
CA THR A 19 6.83 20.46 0.75
C THR A 19 7.87 20.44 1.87
N LEU A 20 7.72 19.58 2.88
CA LEU A 20 8.78 19.33 3.88
C LEU A 20 9.99 18.59 3.29
N SER A 21 9.78 17.69 2.33
CA SER A 21 10.87 17.02 1.60
C SER A 21 11.60 17.93 0.60
N ALA A 22 10.94 18.99 0.12
CA ALA A 22 11.54 20.01 -0.75
C ALA A 22 12.43 21.01 -0.01
N CYS A 23 12.51 20.95 1.33
CA CYS A 23 13.41 21.80 2.13
C CYS A 23 14.76 21.11 2.46
N GLY A 24 15.12 20.05 1.73
CA GLY A 24 16.38 19.32 1.94
C GLY A 24 16.91 18.65 0.68
N GLY A 25 17.50 19.45 -0.21
CA GLY A 25 18.45 18.98 -1.24
C GLY A 25 17.91 18.96 -2.67
N GLU A 26 18.30 19.97 -3.44
CA GLU A 26 18.19 20.02 -4.90
C GLU A 26 19.05 18.92 -5.55
N ASP A 27 18.48 18.12 -6.45
CA ASP A 27 18.83 18.16 -7.87
C ASP A 27 17.99 17.16 -8.69
N GLY A 28 17.57 17.63 -9.85
CA GLY A 28 16.46 17.09 -10.61
C GLY A 28 16.68 15.72 -11.25
N LYS A 29 15.57 14.96 -11.32
CA LYS A 29 15.00 14.54 -12.61
C LYS A 29 13.55 14.12 -12.39
N ALA A 30 12.64 14.93 -12.91
CA ALA A 30 11.28 14.51 -13.14
C ALA A 30 11.30 13.31 -14.09
N ALA A 31 10.88 12.15 -13.61
CA ALA A 31 10.68 10.96 -14.44
C ALA A 31 9.28 11.05 -15.05
N ASP A 32 9.27 11.60 -16.26
CA ASP A 32 8.43 11.29 -17.42
C ASP A 32 7.17 10.42 -17.15
N ASP A 33 6.01 11.07 -17.19
CA ASP A 33 4.72 10.45 -17.42
C ASP A 33 4.63 9.98 -18.88
N ARG A 34 4.99 8.73 -19.16
CA ARG A 34 4.42 7.85 -20.22
C ARG A 34 5.26 6.59 -20.39
N GLN A 35 4.64 5.40 -20.33
CA GLN A 35 3.98 4.78 -21.48
C GLN A 35 3.31 3.45 -21.09
N SER A 36 2.04 3.31 -21.47
CA SER A 36 1.46 2.00 -21.81
C SER A 36 2.20 1.46 -23.04
N PRO A 37 2.41 0.14 -23.13
CA PRO A 37 1.61 -0.57 -24.11
C PRO A 37 1.04 -1.88 -23.59
N ARG A 38 -0.27 -2.00 -23.77
CA ARG A 38 -1.03 -3.24 -23.86
C ARG A 38 -0.46 -4.08 -25.02
N ALA A 39 -0.16 -5.36 -24.76
CA ALA A 39 -0.46 -6.54 -25.59
C ALA A 39 0.62 -7.64 -25.50
N ALA A 40 0.20 -8.85 -25.10
CA ALA A 40 0.22 -10.07 -25.91
C ALA A 40 0.36 -11.32 -25.01
N SER A 41 -0.67 -12.15 -25.02
CA SER A 41 -0.70 -13.50 -24.45
C SER A 41 0.44 -14.37 -24.96
N LEU A 42 0.97 -15.24 -24.10
CA LEU A 42 1.36 -16.63 -24.38
C LEU A 42 1.45 -17.39 -23.05
N ALA A 43 0.75 -18.52 -22.95
CA ALA A 43 0.81 -19.50 -21.86
C ALA A 43 1.27 -20.84 -22.45
N PRO A 44 1.58 -21.89 -21.65
CA PRO A 44 2.06 -21.92 -20.26
C PRO A 44 3.32 -22.82 -20.12
N SER A 45 3.90 -22.92 -18.92
CA SER A 45 4.68 -24.10 -18.53
C SER A 45 4.37 -24.50 -17.10
N GLU A 46 4.07 -25.79 -16.97
CA GLU A 46 3.58 -26.49 -15.80
C GLU A 46 4.60 -26.54 -14.65
N SER A 47 4.12 -26.48 -13.40
CA SER A 47 4.27 -27.58 -12.41
C SER A 47 4.14 -27.09 -10.96
N LYS A 48 2.97 -27.38 -10.35
CA LYS A 48 2.75 -28.00 -9.03
C LYS A 48 1.36 -27.63 -8.52
N GLN A 49 0.45 -28.57 -8.72
CA GLN A 49 -0.93 -28.55 -8.24
C GLN A 49 -1.00 -29.05 -6.80
N PRO A 50 -1.70 -28.35 -5.89
CA PRO A 50 -2.39 -28.98 -4.78
C PRO A 50 -3.85 -29.23 -5.16
N SER A 51 -4.35 -30.37 -4.68
CA SER A 51 -5.61 -31.02 -5.02
C SER A 51 -6.87 -30.13 -5.04
N ALA A 52 -7.64 -30.34 -6.11
CA ALA A 52 -9.02 -29.91 -6.25
C ALA A 52 -9.93 -30.66 -5.25
N ALA A 53 -10.21 -30.06 -4.11
CA ALA A 53 -11.33 -30.48 -3.23
C ALA A 53 -11.73 -29.37 -2.23
N ALA A 54 -11.91 -28.15 -2.72
CA ALA A 54 -12.73 -27.12 -2.06
C ALA A 54 -13.17 -26.09 -3.12
N SER A 55 -14.27 -26.39 -3.81
CA SER A 55 -15.17 -25.43 -4.47
C SER A 55 -14.56 -24.13 -5.05
N SER A 56 -13.85 -24.27 -6.17
CA SER A 56 -13.96 -23.56 -7.47
C SER A 56 -14.70 -22.21 -7.64
N ALA A 57 -14.87 -21.37 -6.62
CA ALA A 57 -15.22 -19.96 -6.82
C ALA A 57 -13.98 -19.14 -6.45
N LYS A 58 -13.20 -18.79 -7.48
CA LYS A 58 -12.29 -17.66 -7.34
C LYS A 58 -13.13 -16.48 -6.86
N PRO A 59 -12.74 -15.76 -5.79
CA PRO A 59 -13.51 -14.63 -5.29
C PRO A 59 -13.90 -13.71 -6.46
N ALA A 60 -15.20 -13.45 -6.61
CA ALA A 60 -15.74 -12.69 -7.72
C ALA A 60 -15.56 -11.18 -7.51
N THR A 61 -15.27 -10.76 -6.28
CA THR A 61 -15.13 -9.33 -5.92
C THR A 61 -13.91 -9.09 -5.02
N PRO A 62 -13.34 -7.88 -5.01
CA PRO A 62 -12.30 -7.48 -4.05
C PRO A 62 -12.73 -7.67 -2.59
N ALA A 63 -14.02 -7.50 -2.27
CA ALA A 63 -14.55 -7.72 -0.92
C ALA A 63 -14.37 -9.16 -0.45
N GLU A 64 -14.51 -10.13 -1.35
CA GLU A 64 -14.30 -11.55 -1.05
C GLU A 64 -12.82 -11.93 -1.03
N LEU A 65 -11.96 -11.22 -1.79
CA LEU A 65 -10.51 -11.40 -1.78
C LEU A 65 -9.86 -10.92 -0.46
N LEU A 66 -10.42 -9.86 0.15
CA LEU A 66 -9.77 -9.17 1.28
C LEU A 66 -9.54 -10.09 2.49
N PRO A 67 -10.53 -10.86 2.98
CA PRO A 67 -10.32 -11.81 4.07
C PRO A 67 -9.25 -12.86 3.76
N VAL A 68 -9.21 -13.36 2.51
CA VAL A 68 -8.23 -14.37 2.08
C VAL A 68 -6.81 -13.82 2.18
N TYR A 69 -6.59 -12.60 1.68
CA TYR A 69 -5.28 -11.98 1.78
C TYR A 69 -4.92 -11.57 3.21
N ARG A 70 -5.89 -11.13 4.02
CA ARG A 70 -5.68 -10.85 5.46
C ARG A 70 -5.17 -12.07 6.22
N ILE A 71 -5.75 -13.24 5.98
CA ILE A 71 -5.30 -14.49 6.60
C ILE A 71 -3.90 -14.87 6.11
N ALA A 72 -3.63 -14.72 4.82
CA ALA A 72 -2.34 -15.09 4.23
C ALA A 72 -1.18 -14.18 4.69
N TYR A 73 -1.46 -12.89 4.87
CA TYR A 73 -0.45 -11.86 5.21
C TYR A 73 -0.53 -11.37 6.67
N GLY A 74 -1.41 -11.96 7.50
CA GLY A 74 -1.47 -11.69 8.95
C GLY A 74 -2.21 -10.42 9.39
N MET A 75 -2.77 -9.64 8.46
CA MET A 75 -3.48 -8.39 8.78
C MET A 75 -4.90 -8.65 9.29
N ASN A 76 -5.11 -8.74 10.60
CA ASN A 76 -6.45 -8.88 11.18
C ASN A 76 -7.10 -7.54 11.58
N THR A 77 -6.32 -6.46 11.66
CA THR A 77 -6.76 -5.14 12.13
C THR A 77 -6.14 -4.01 11.29
N SER A 78 -6.62 -2.78 11.48
CA SER A 78 -5.97 -1.60 10.89
C SER A 78 -4.62 -1.36 11.59
N PRO A 79 -3.52 -1.07 10.86
CA PRO A 79 -2.25 -0.69 11.46
C PRO A 79 -2.43 0.68 12.13
N MET A 80 -2.54 0.71 13.46
CA MET A 80 -2.65 1.92 14.26
C MET A 80 -1.27 2.29 14.79
N CYS A 81 -0.48 2.92 13.92
CA CYS A 81 0.87 3.37 14.27
C CYS A 81 0.94 4.83 14.72
N SER A 82 -0.20 5.44 15.03
CA SER A 82 -0.23 6.75 15.68
C SER A 82 0.19 6.57 17.16
N HIS A 83 1.09 7.44 17.62
CA HIS A 83 1.59 7.45 19.01
C HIS A 83 2.49 6.29 19.44
N VAL A 84 2.83 5.36 18.54
CA VAL A 84 3.88 4.37 18.80
C VAL A 84 5.27 4.96 18.55
N ALA A 85 6.29 4.41 19.22
CA ALA A 85 7.66 4.85 19.04
C ALA A 85 8.10 4.60 17.59
N TRP A 86 8.90 5.52 17.03
CA TRP A 86 9.38 5.46 15.64
C TRP A 86 10.24 4.24 15.32
N ASP A 87 10.69 3.50 16.34
CA ASP A 87 11.50 2.29 16.31
C ASP A 87 10.71 1.07 16.82
N ASP A 88 9.38 1.17 16.93
CA ASP A 88 8.54 0.03 17.32
C ASP A 88 8.48 -1.01 16.18
N PRO A 89 9.00 -2.23 16.37
CA PRO A 89 9.03 -3.25 15.33
C PRO A 89 7.64 -3.83 15.02
N GLY A 90 6.72 -3.84 15.99
CA GLY A 90 5.36 -4.35 15.81
C GLY A 90 4.58 -3.51 14.79
N CYS A 91 4.71 -2.19 14.86
CA CYS A 91 4.20 -1.30 13.82
C CYS A 91 4.83 -1.57 12.45
N GLY A 92 6.14 -1.87 12.41
CA GLY A 92 6.84 -2.21 11.17
C GLY A 92 6.33 -3.50 10.52
N GLU A 93 6.02 -4.50 11.33
CA GLU A 93 5.40 -5.76 10.92
C GLU A 93 3.99 -5.52 10.35
N ASP A 94 3.15 -4.80 11.08
CA ASP A 94 1.77 -4.46 10.64
C ASP A 94 1.77 -3.66 9.33
N LEU A 95 2.62 -2.64 9.21
CA LEU A 95 2.72 -1.85 7.98
C LEU A 95 3.26 -2.67 6.81
N THR A 96 4.21 -3.58 7.06
CA THR A 96 4.72 -4.48 6.03
C THR A 96 3.64 -5.42 5.54
N ALA A 97 2.92 -6.05 6.45
CA ALA A 97 1.79 -6.92 6.16
C ALA A 97 0.67 -6.19 5.39
N ALA A 98 0.36 -4.94 5.76
CA ALA A 98 -0.58 -4.09 5.04
C ALA A 98 -0.14 -3.82 3.59
N GLY A 99 1.15 -3.51 3.39
CA GLY A 99 1.71 -3.26 2.06
C GLY A 99 1.72 -4.52 1.18
N GLU A 100 2.08 -5.68 1.74
CA GLU A 100 2.06 -6.95 1.03
C GLU A 100 0.64 -7.36 0.63
N LEU A 101 -0.32 -7.22 1.54
CA LEU A 101 -1.71 -7.48 1.29
C LEU A 101 -2.27 -6.59 0.17
N ALA A 102 -2.07 -5.27 0.27
CA ALA A 102 -2.55 -4.33 -0.73
C ALA A 102 -1.92 -4.62 -2.10
N GLY A 103 -0.62 -4.88 -2.16
CA GLY A 103 0.07 -5.23 -3.39
C GLY A 103 -0.39 -6.56 -4.00
N ALA A 104 -0.69 -7.56 -3.18
CA ALA A 104 -1.25 -8.83 -3.65
C ALA A 104 -2.66 -8.65 -4.22
N MET A 105 -3.50 -7.84 -3.57
CA MET A 105 -4.84 -7.53 -4.07
C MET A 105 -4.81 -6.76 -5.38
N ALA A 106 -3.98 -5.72 -5.49
CA ALA A 106 -3.82 -4.95 -6.73
C ALA A 106 -3.45 -5.85 -7.92
N LYS A 107 -2.44 -6.72 -7.74
CA LYS A 107 -2.03 -7.70 -8.75
C LYS A 107 -3.14 -8.70 -9.11
N SER A 108 -3.96 -9.10 -8.14
CA SER A 108 -5.10 -9.97 -8.43
C SER A 108 -6.16 -9.25 -9.24
N ILE A 109 -6.45 -8.00 -8.90
CA ILE A 109 -7.43 -7.18 -9.62
C ILE A 109 -7.00 -6.99 -11.07
N GLU A 110 -5.75 -6.58 -11.30
CA GLU A 110 -5.19 -6.39 -12.63
C GLU A 110 -5.27 -7.67 -13.48
N ARG A 111 -4.94 -8.82 -12.88
CA ARG A 111 -4.96 -10.13 -13.56
C ARG A 111 -6.37 -10.62 -13.86
N ASP A 112 -7.31 -10.41 -12.94
CA ASP A 112 -8.60 -11.10 -12.94
C ASP A 112 -9.73 -10.24 -13.50
N PHE A 113 -9.57 -8.91 -13.46
CA PHE A 113 -10.53 -7.92 -13.95
C PHE A 113 -9.84 -6.91 -14.90
N PRO A 114 -9.25 -7.38 -16.02
CA PRO A 114 -8.44 -6.55 -16.93
C PRO A 114 -9.23 -5.45 -17.65
N ASP A 115 -10.56 -5.49 -17.59
CA ASP A 115 -11.46 -4.47 -18.15
C ASP A 115 -11.66 -3.26 -17.21
N GLY A 116 -11.08 -3.30 -16.01
CA GLY A 116 -11.00 -2.16 -15.10
C GLY A 116 -12.19 -2.01 -14.14
N GLU A 117 -12.98 -3.07 -13.93
CA GLU A 117 -14.15 -3.08 -13.04
C GLU A 117 -13.84 -2.58 -11.61
N TYR A 118 -12.62 -2.81 -11.12
CA TYR A 118 -12.19 -2.44 -9.77
C TYR A 118 -11.00 -1.46 -9.74
N THR A 119 -10.89 -0.61 -10.76
CA THR A 119 -9.78 0.35 -10.89
C THR A 119 -9.62 1.27 -9.67
N GLU A 120 -10.70 1.68 -9.02
CA GLU A 120 -10.60 2.53 -7.81
C GLU A 120 -10.07 1.77 -6.60
N VAL A 121 -10.40 0.48 -6.47
CA VAL A 121 -9.84 -0.39 -5.43
C VAL A 121 -8.35 -0.60 -5.68
N GLU A 122 -7.97 -0.90 -6.92
CA GLU A 122 -6.57 -1.04 -7.35
C GLU A 122 -5.75 0.22 -7.03
N LYS A 123 -6.23 1.40 -7.43
CA LYS A 123 -5.59 2.68 -7.08
C LYS A 123 -5.45 2.90 -5.58
N SER A 124 -6.48 2.56 -4.81
CA SER A 124 -6.43 2.70 -3.35
C SER A 124 -5.43 1.74 -2.71
N ALA A 125 -5.28 0.53 -3.24
CA ALA A 125 -4.26 -0.43 -2.81
C ALA A 125 -2.85 0.07 -3.15
N ASP A 126 -2.65 0.65 -4.33
CA ASP A 126 -1.38 1.27 -4.73
C ASP A 126 -0.98 2.42 -3.80
N HIS A 127 -1.94 3.20 -3.28
CA HIS A 127 -1.66 4.23 -2.29
C HIS A 127 -1.10 3.65 -0.99
N VAL A 128 -1.61 2.51 -0.53
CA VAL A 128 -1.05 1.78 0.62
C VAL A 128 0.39 1.38 0.34
N VAL A 129 0.63 0.71 -0.79
CA VAL A 129 1.96 0.22 -1.18
C VAL A 129 2.98 1.37 -1.24
N LYS A 130 2.59 2.52 -1.82
CA LYS A 130 3.44 3.70 -1.90
C LYS A 130 3.71 4.33 -0.53
N ALA A 131 2.69 4.44 0.32
CA ALA A 131 2.82 5.01 1.66
C ALA A 131 3.73 4.14 2.54
N VAL A 132 3.46 2.84 2.61
CA VAL A 132 4.30 1.85 3.33
C VAL A 132 5.72 1.83 2.78
N GLY A 133 5.88 1.85 1.46
CA GLY A 133 7.18 1.92 0.82
C GLY A 133 7.97 3.18 1.19
N THR A 134 7.29 4.30 1.45
CA THR A 134 7.92 5.54 1.93
C THR A 134 8.38 5.41 3.38
N VAL A 135 7.55 4.85 4.26
CA VAL A 135 7.91 4.55 5.65
C VAL A 135 9.15 3.65 5.70
N ARG A 136 9.17 2.59 4.88
CA ARG A 136 10.31 1.67 4.72
C ARG A 136 11.57 2.40 4.26
N LYS A 137 11.49 3.22 3.21
CA LYS A 137 12.65 3.98 2.68
C LYS A 137 13.26 4.92 3.72
N LEU A 138 12.45 5.45 4.63
CA LEU A 138 12.91 6.32 5.71
C LEU A 138 13.55 5.54 6.88
N GLY A 139 13.47 4.20 6.87
CA GLY A 139 13.99 3.35 7.96
C GLY A 139 13.18 3.48 9.25
N CYS A 140 11.92 3.88 9.16
CA CYS A 140 11.02 3.95 10.31
C CYS A 140 10.57 2.54 10.73
N TYR A 141 10.28 2.35 12.01
CA TYR A 141 9.69 1.15 12.61
C TYR A 141 10.47 -0.13 12.29
N GLU A 142 11.81 0.00 12.26
CA GLU A 142 12.73 -1.09 11.90
C GLU A 142 12.47 -1.73 10.53
N MET A 143 11.74 -1.04 9.63
CA MET A 143 11.41 -1.54 8.30
C MET A 143 12.63 -1.52 7.37
N GLY A 144 13.53 -2.49 7.53
CA GLY A 144 14.39 -3.13 6.51
C GLY A 144 15.27 -2.29 5.58
N SER A 145 15.31 -0.96 5.70
CA SER A 145 16.13 -0.10 4.85
C SER A 145 17.24 0.54 5.68
N PRO A 146 18.48 0.63 5.16
CA PRO A 146 19.49 1.47 5.81
C PRO A 146 18.87 2.87 5.97
N PRO A 147 18.85 3.45 7.18
CA PRO A 147 18.26 4.76 7.38
C PRO A 147 18.94 5.73 6.41
N PRO A 148 18.18 6.65 5.79
CA PRO A 148 18.78 7.64 4.91
C PRO A 148 19.87 8.39 5.69
N LYS A 149 20.85 8.99 5.00
CA LYS A 149 21.87 9.87 5.60
C LYS A 149 21.24 11.17 6.11
N THR A 150 20.24 11.05 6.96
CA THR A 150 19.41 12.10 7.52
C THR A 150 19.58 12.03 9.03
N ASP A 151 19.54 13.18 9.69
CA ASP A 151 19.61 13.25 11.15
C ASP A 151 18.51 12.38 11.80
N SER A 152 18.92 11.50 12.71
CA SER A 152 18.02 10.66 13.51
C SER A 152 16.91 11.46 14.22
N ALA A 153 17.18 12.70 14.63
CA ALA A 153 16.18 13.57 15.22
C ALA A 153 15.06 13.95 14.22
N LYS A 154 15.41 14.18 12.95
CA LYS A 154 14.43 14.46 11.89
C LYS A 154 13.61 13.24 11.53
N LEU A 155 14.20 12.05 11.54
CA LEU A 155 13.46 10.81 11.33
C LEU A 155 12.42 10.59 12.44
N ARG A 156 12.78 10.88 13.70
CA ARG A 156 11.84 10.82 14.83
C ARG A 156 10.61 11.73 14.65
N GLU A 157 10.77 12.91 14.06
CA GLU A 157 9.66 13.82 13.78
C GLU A 157 8.83 13.37 12.57
N LEU A 158 9.47 12.83 11.54
CA LEU A 158 8.83 12.45 10.28
C LEU A 158 8.08 11.11 10.34
N CYS A 159 8.65 10.11 11.03
CA CYS A 159 8.10 8.75 11.05
C CYS A 159 6.64 8.69 11.53
N PRO A 160 6.22 9.36 12.62
CA PRO A 160 4.82 9.36 13.05
C PRO A 160 3.85 9.93 12.01
N SER A 161 4.26 10.99 11.31
CA SER A 161 3.45 11.62 10.25
C SER A 161 3.29 10.69 9.05
N MET A 162 4.39 10.08 8.61
CA MET A 162 4.37 9.12 7.49
C MET A 162 3.57 7.86 7.82
N SER A 163 3.66 7.40 9.06
CA SER A 163 2.88 6.26 9.56
C SER A 163 1.40 6.55 9.60
N THR A 164 1.02 7.77 9.99
CA THR A 164 -0.37 8.25 9.93
C THR A 164 -0.89 8.22 8.50
N ILE A 165 -0.08 8.66 7.53
CA ILE A 165 -0.45 8.60 6.10
C ILE A 165 -0.65 7.15 5.64
N ALA A 166 0.24 6.24 6.01
CA ALA A 166 0.09 4.82 5.67
C ALA A 166 -1.18 4.20 6.29
N SER A 167 -1.46 4.53 7.56
CA SER A 167 -2.66 4.09 8.27
C SER A 167 -3.94 4.62 7.61
N LEU A 168 -3.94 5.89 7.18
CA LEU A 168 -5.06 6.50 6.45
C LEU A 168 -5.24 5.92 5.06
N ALA A 169 -4.15 5.64 4.34
CA ALA A 169 -4.21 4.97 3.04
C ALA A 169 -4.84 3.58 3.18
N TRP A 170 -4.47 2.83 4.23
CA TRP A 170 -5.05 1.53 4.54
C TRP A 170 -6.55 1.63 4.83
N LEU A 171 -6.97 2.55 5.70
CA LEU A 171 -8.40 2.79 5.98
C LEU A 171 -9.19 3.16 4.73
N ASN A 172 -8.60 3.96 3.83
CA ASN A 172 -9.22 4.29 2.56
C ASN A 172 -9.35 3.06 1.66
N PHE A 173 -8.31 2.23 1.57
CA PHE A 173 -8.37 0.97 0.83
C PHE A 173 -9.46 0.04 1.38
N GLU A 174 -9.49 -0.22 2.69
CA GLU A 174 -10.53 -1.04 3.33
C GLU A 174 -11.93 -0.50 3.04
N SER A 175 -12.12 0.83 3.10
CA SER A 175 -13.40 1.47 2.80
C SER A 175 -13.83 1.28 1.34
N ASN A 176 -12.91 1.36 0.38
CA ASN A 176 -13.23 1.15 -1.05
C ASN A 176 -13.48 -0.33 -1.37
N VAL A 177 -12.90 -1.25 -0.61
CA VAL A 177 -13.12 -2.68 -0.78
C VAL A 177 -14.44 -3.15 -0.13
N THR A 178 -14.81 -2.58 1.02
CA THR A 178 -15.95 -3.06 1.83
C THR A 178 -17.27 -2.37 1.51
N LEU A 179 -17.27 -1.23 0.83
CA LEU A 179 -18.49 -0.52 0.44
C LEU A 179 -18.84 -0.83 -1.03
N PRO A 180 -20.07 -1.29 -1.32
CA PRO A 180 -20.54 -1.55 -2.69
C PRO A 180 -20.80 -0.27 -3.49
#